data_AF-A0A3L6JIE1-F1
#
_entry.id   AF-A0A3L6JIE1-F1
#
_cell.length_a   1.000
_cell.length_b   1.000
_cell.length_c   1.000
_cell.angle_alpha   90.00
_cell.angle_beta   90.00
_cell.angle_gamma   90.00
#
_symmetry.space_group_name_H-M   'P 1'
#
loop_
_entity.id
_entity.type
_entity.pdbx_description
1 polymer ?
#
loop_
_entity_poly.entity_id
_entity_poly.type
_entity_poly.pdbx_seq_one_letter_code
_entity_poly.pdbx_strand_id
1 'polypeptide(L)'
;MRTRSLAYTAYMVFSIMASLTIAAIPAILLFGYFLRHFTNFLISLGFPFATLYDLARPLLEGTFDPLVIQYFWVFVLFVPVGLICYAVFLGFLLGMFKLSRRVIPFLQDGYYEAETEAWLLYEYYEVYYVLFPYFAGFFSVFLDTRPRHQAFGTKVGRSTIVGNGRLFNPERTIIGDNCFFGYNAILSGHVYEGRRLYLKTVRLGNNVTVGANAVILPGANIGDNVIIGANTVVPKDTTIPSNTIWVHGKAIPRGPESKEEILHQPIGGPPSLTSEDHVDTPENGERL
;
A
#
# COMPACT_ATOMS: atom_id res chain seq x y z
N MET A 1 -12.64 27.21 31.93
CA MET A 1 -12.34 26.05 31.05
C MET A 1 -10.90 26.02 30.50
N ARG A 2 -10.25 27.14 30.15
CA ARG A 2 -8.91 27.16 29.51
C ARG A 2 -7.71 26.68 30.37
N THR A 3 -7.66 26.99 31.67
CA THR A 3 -6.48 26.67 32.51
C THR A 3 -6.35 25.18 32.83
N ARG A 4 -7.47 24.49 33.07
CA ARG A 4 -7.47 23.03 33.28
C ARG A 4 -7.09 22.28 32.00
N SER A 5 -7.61 22.68 30.83
CA SER A 5 -7.21 22.03 29.57
C SER A 5 -5.73 22.26 29.23
N LEU A 6 -5.18 23.43 29.57
CA LEU A 6 -3.74 23.72 29.39
C LEU A 6 -2.87 22.82 30.29
N ALA A 7 -3.25 22.68 31.57
CA ALA A 7 -2.53 21.82 32.51
C ALA A 7 -2.58 20.34 32.10
N TYR A 8 -3.74 19.84 31.65
CA TYR A 8 -3.88 18.47 31.13
C TYR A 8 -3.07 18.25 29.85
N THR A 9 -3.06 19.23 28.94
CA THR A 9 -2.26 19.14 27.70
C THR A 9 -0.77 19.11 28.04
N ALA A 10 -0.31 20.00 28.94
CA ALA A 10 1.08 20.02 29.40
C ALA A 10 1.48 18.71 30.08
N TYR A 11 0.60 18.15 30.92
CA TYR A 11 0.81 16.85 31.55
C TYR A 11 0.92 15.72 30.51
N MET A 12 0.01 15.65 29.54
CA MET A 12 0.04 14.64 28.48
C MET A 12 1.32 14.73 27.65
N VAL A 13 1.71 15.93 27.21
CA VAL A 13 2.93 16.15 26.45
C VAL A 13 4.16 15.76 27.27
N PHE A 14 4.24 16.19 28.53
CA PHE A 14 5.36 15.85 29.41
C PHE A 14 5.45 14.34 29.67
N SER A 15 4.31 13.69 29.92
CA SER A 15 4.24 12.24 30.14
C SER A 15 4.67 11.45 28.89
N ILE A 16 4.19 11.83 27.71
CA ILE A 16 4.61 11.23 26.42
C ILE A 16 6.11 11.45 26.19
N MET A 17 6.61 12.68 26.38
CA MET A 17 8.03 12.99 26.20
C MET A 17 8.92 12.21 27.18
N ALA A 18 8.54 12.17 28.47
CA ALA A 18 9.28 11.45 29.50
C ALA A 18 9.28 9.93 29.23
N SER A 19 8.12 9.36 28.90
CA SER A 19 8.01 7.93 28.58
C SER A 19 8.82 7.54 27.33
N LEU A 20 8.74 8.32 26.25
CA LEU A 20 9.54 8.10 25.04
C LEU A 20 11.04 8.23 25.34
N THR A 21 11.44 9.23 26.14
CA THR A 21 12.85 9.44 26.49
C THR A 21 13.39 8.28 27.31
N ILE A 22 12.66 7.86 28.35
CA ILE A 22 13.06 6.73 29.21
C ILE A 22 13.11 5.43 28.39
N ALA A 23 12.12 5.18 27.53
CA ALA A 23 12.09 4.02 26.65
C ALA A 23 13.21 4.04 25.60
N ALA A 24 13.68 5.22 25.20
CA ALA A 24 14.77 5.38 24.23
C ALA A 24 16.15 5.13 24.83
N ILE A 25 16.36 5.31 26.15
CA ILE A 25 17.69 5.15 26.77
C ILE A 25 18.30 3.76 26.48
N PRO A 26 17.62 2.62 26.72
CA PRO A 26 18.17 1.32 26.39
C PRO A 26 18.47 1.16 24.89
N ALA A 27 17.62 1.70 24.02
CA ALA A 27 17.81 1.64 22.58
C ALA A 27 19.04 2.45 22.13
N ILE A 28 19.25 3.65 22.68
CA ILE A 28 20.41 4.49 22.40
C ILE A 28 21.69 3.82 22.89
N LEU A 29 21.69 3.26 24.09
CA LEU A 29 22.85 2.54 24.64
C LEU A 29 23.20 1.31 23.79
N LEU A 30 22.19 0.51 23.42
CA LEU A 30 22.36 -0.65 22.55
C LEU A 30 22.87 -0.25 21.16
N PHE A 31 22.32 0.83 20.58
CA PHE A 31 22.76 1.35 19.29
C PHE A 31 24.20 1.88 19.35
N GLY A 32 24.57 2.59 20.41
CA GLY A 32 25.96 3.03 20.63
C GLY A 32 26.93 1.87 20.77
N TYR A 33 26.54 0.83 21.52
CA TYR A 33 27.31 -0.42 21.61
C TYR A 33 27.45 -1.09 20.24
N PHE A 34 26.36 -1.24 19.50
CA PHE A 34 26.36 -1.78 18.15
C PHE A 34 27.33 -1.02 17.23
N LEU A 35 27.21 0.31 17.15
CA LEU A 35 28.08 1.13 16.30
C LEU A 35 29.56 0.93 16.63
N ARG A 36 29.91 0.80 17.91
CA ARG A 36 31.30 0.61 18.34
C ARG A 36 31.87 -0.75 17.96
N HIS A 37 31.04 -1.79 17.89
CA HIS A 37 31.50 -3.17 17.70
C HIS A 37 31.19 -3.75 16.32
N PHE A 38 30.32 -3.12 15.52
CA PHE A 38 29.80 -3.69 14.28
C PHE A 38 30.88 -3.97 13.22
N THR A 39 31.78 -3.01 12.97
CA THR A 39 32.88 -3.18 12.00
C THR A 39 33.78 -4.36 12.38
N ASN A 40 34.20 -4.43 13.65
CA ASN A 40 35.05 -5.51 14.15
C ASN A 40 34.33 -6.87 14.11
N PHE A 41 33.04 -6.88 14.43
CA PHE A 41 32.22 -8.09 14.32
C PHE A 41 32.20 -8.61 12.87
N LEU A 42 31.93 -7.75 11.89
CA LEU A 42 31.93 -8.19 10.48
C LEU A 42 33.30 -8.65 10.01
N ILE A 43 34.37 -7.95 10.37
CA ILE A 43 35.75 -8.38 10.05
C ILE A 43 36.03 -9.76 10.66
N SER A 44 35.55 -10.03 11.87
CA SER A 44 35.76 -11.34 12.52
C SER A 44 35.09 -12.52 11.80
N LEU A 45 34.11 -12.25 10.93
CA LEU A 45 33.48 -13.29 10.09
C LEU A 45 34.38 -13.73 8.91
N GLY A 46 35.48 -13.03 8.64
CA GLY A 46 36.40 -13.36 7.55
C GLY A 46 35.86 -12.94 6.18
N PHE A 47 36.02 -13.79 5.16
CA PHE A 47 35.58 -13.50 3.80
C PHE A 47 34.03 -13.40 3.72
N PRO A 48 33.45 -12.39 3.03
CA PRO A 48 34.11 -11.34 2.23
C PRO A 48 34.48 -10.06 3.01
N PHE A 49 34.04 -9.91 4.26
CA PHE A 49 34.10 -8.66 5.00
C PHE A 49 35.53 -8.21 5.34
N ALA A 50 36.37 -9.11 5.87
CA ALA A 50 37.77 -8.76 6.18
C ALA A 50 38.52 -8.34 4.90
N THR A 51 38.41 -9.14 3.84
CA THR A 51 39.10 -8.91 2.56
C THR A 51 38.69 -7.61 1.90
N LEU A 52 37.39 -7.28 1.88
CA LEU A 52 36.92 -6.02 1.30
C LEU A 52 37.32 -4.81 2.15
N TYR A 53 37.31 -4.94 3.48
CA TYR A 53 37.75 -3.87 4.37
C TYR A 53 39.25 -3.58 4.19
N ASP A 54 40.10 -4.60 4.17
CA ASP A 54 41.54 -4.46 3.99
C ASP A 54 41.90 -3.88 2.61
N LEU A 55 41.11 -4.19 1.58
CA LEU A 55 41.27 -3.61 0.25
C LEU A 55 40.85 -2.13 0.21
N ALA A 56 39.75 -1.77 0.86
CA ALA A 56 39.20 -0.41 0.85
C ALA A 56 39.97 0.56 1.76
N ARG A 57 40.40 0.09 2.94
CA ARG A 57 41.05 0.89 3.99
C ARG A 57 42.19 1.79 3.48
N PRO A 58 43.22 1.31 2.76
CA PRO A 58 44.33 2.17 2.33
C PRO A 58 43.90 3.24 1.32
N LEU A 59 42.83 3.00 0.55
CA LEU A 59 42.27 4.00 -0.38
C LEU A 59 41.54 5.12 0.37
N LEU A 60 40.99 4.83 1.54
CA LEU A 60 40.18 5.76 2.34
C LEU A 60 41.02 6.56 3.35
N GLU A 61 42.07 5.97 3.93
CA GLU A 61 42.94 6.58 4.96
C GLU A 61 43.60 7.90 4.54
N GLY A 62 43.84 8.12 3.25
CA GLY A 62 44.41 9.38 2.76
C GLY A 62 43.39 10.47 2.44
N THR A 63 42.09 10.13 2.41
CA THR A 63 41.03 11.01 1.88
C THR A 63 39.97 11.36 2.91
N PHE A 64 39.67 10.45 3.84
CA PHE A 64 38.57 10.58 4.80
C PHE A 64 39.06 10.56 6.25
N ASP A 65 38.25 11.16 7.14
CA ASP A 65 38.48 11.18 8.58
C ASP A 65 38.49 9.76 9.17
N PRO A 66 39.33 9.46 10.20
CA PRO A 66 39.36 8.17 10.88
C PRO A 66 37.99 7.63 11.32
N LEU A 67 37.03 8.50 11.65
CA LEU A 67 35.66 8.11 11.98
C LEU A 67 34.96 7.41 10.81
N VAL A 68 35.20 7.83 9.58
CA VAL A 68 34.61 7.21 8.38
C VAL A 68 35.08 5.77 8.22
N ILE A 69 36.36 5.54 8.50
CA ILE A 69 36.98 4.21 8.42
C ILE A 69 36.46 3.33 9.56
N GLN A 70 36.38 3.88 10.78
CA GLN A 70 35.84 3.17 11.94
C GLN A 70 34.41 2.64 11.68
N TYR A 71 33.57 3.44 11.00
CA TYR A 71 32.18 3.10 10.69
C TYR A 71 31.96 2.65 9.24
N PHE A 72 33.01 2.21 8.54
CA PHE A 72 32.96 1.83 7.13
C PHE A 72 31.77 0.92 6.78
N TRP A 73 31.61 -0.19 7.51
CA TRP A 73 30.52 -1.13 7.25
C TRP A 73 29.14 -0.58 7.59
N VAL A 74 29.04 0.35 8.55
CA VAL A 74 27.78 1.03 8.86
C VAL A 74 27.34 1.84 7.65
N PHE A 75 28.25 2.57 7.00
CA PHE A 75 27.92 3.34 5.79
C PHE A 75 27.59 2.45 4.61
N VAL A 76 28.42 1.43 4.34
CA VAL A 76 28.20 0.49 3.23
C VAL A 76 26.87 -0.24 3.37
N LEU A 77 26.53 -0.66 4.59
CA LEU A 77 25.32 -1.44 4.85
C LEU A 77 24.14 -0.60 5.34
N PHE A 78 24.27 0.73 5.40
CA PHE A 78 23.23 1.61 5.95
C PHE A 78 21.88 1.39 5.27
N VAL A 79 21.88 1.41 3.94
CA VAL A 79 20.68 1.21 3.13
C VAL A 79 20.13 -0.21 3.32
N PRO A 80 20.85 -1.31 3.03
CA PRO A 80 20.27 -2.64 3.15
C PRO A 80 19.83 -3.01 4.57
N VAL A 81 20.60 -2.65 5.60
CA VAL A 81 20.21 -2.87 7.01
C VAL A 81 18.98 -2.04 7.35
N GLY A 82 18.92 -0.78 6.93
CA GLY A 82 17.74 0.07 7.09
C GLY A 82 16.49 -0.55 6.48
N LEU A 83 16.60 -1.10 5.27
CA LEU A 83 15.49 -1.80 4.59
C LEU A 83 15.07 -3.08 5.31
N ILE A 84 16.02 -3.86 5.82
CA ILE A 84 15.72 -5.08 6.60
C ILE A 84 15.01 -4.71 7.90
N CYS A 85 15.55 -3.76 8.68
CA CYS A 85 14.94 -3.29 9.91
C CYS A 85 13.52 -2.75 9.65
N TYR A 86 13.33 -2.02 8.56
CA TYR A 86 12.03 -1.52 8.15
C TYR A 86 11.06 -2.65 7.77
N ALA A 87 11.50 -3.65 7.00
CA ALA A 87 10.69 -4.81 6.66
C ALA A 87 10.30 -5.63 7.91
N VAL A 88 11.21 -5.79 8.86
CA VAL A 88 10.93 -6.42 10.17
C VAL A 88 9.91 -5.61 10.95
N PHE A 89 10.04 -4.28 11.00
CA PHE A 89 9.08 -3.40 11.65
C PHE A 89 7.68 -3.50 11.01
N LEU A 90 7.59 -3.47 9.67
CA LEU A 90 6.33 -3.66 8.96
C LEU A 90 5.73 -5.05 9.21
N GLY A 91 6.55 -6.10 9.23
CA GLY A 91 6.13 -7.46 9.54
C GLY A 91 5.59 -7.58 10.96
N PHE A 92 6.24 -6.92 11.92
CA PHE A 92 5.78 -6.83 13.30
C PHE A 92 4.44 -6.08 13.40
N LEU A 93 4.30 -4.91 12.74
CA LEU A 93 3.06 -4.14 12.71
C LEU A 93 1.90 -4.96 12.10
N LEU A 94 2.15 -5.65 10.99
CA LEU A 94 1.18 -6.54 10.36
C LEU A 94 0.83 -7.73 11.27
N GLY A 95 1.81 -8.28 11.99
CA GLY A 95 1.61 -9.32 12.99
C GLY A 95 0.69 -8.85 14.12
N MET A 96 0.95 -7.67 14.68
CA MET A 96 0.10 -7.05 15.70
C MET A 96 -1.32 -6.80 15.18
N PHE A 97 -1.47 -6.30 13.95
CA PHE A 97 -2.77 -6.11 13.32
C PHE A 97 -3.54 -7.44 13.18
N LYS A 98 -2.87 -8.48 12.67
CA LYS A 98 -3.49 -9.82 12.53
C LYS A 98 -3.84 -10.45 13.87
N LEU A 99 -3.06 -10.17 14.91
CA LEU A 99 -3.34 -10.63 16.27
C LEU A 99 -4.54 -9.89 16.86
N SER A 100 -4.60 -8.56 16.74
CA SER A 100 -5.70 -7.76 17.27
C SER A 100 -7.03 -8.10 16.61
N ARG A 101 -7.02 -8.37 15.30
CA ARG A 101 -8.14 -8.89 14.51
C ARG A 101 -8.76 -10.19 15.04
N ARG A 102 -8.09 -10.94 15.91
CA ARG A 102 -8.66 -12.16 16.53
C ARG A 102 -9.58 -11.85 17.70
N VAL A 103 -9.37 -10.70 18.36
CA VAL A 103 -10.11 -10.29 19.55
C VAL A 103 -11.13 -9.22 19.20
N ILE A 104 -10.79 -8.36 18.25
CA ILE A 104 -11.60 -7.21 17.87
C ILE A 104 -12.70 -7.65 16.88
N PRO A 105 -13.98 -7.31 17.14
CA PRO A 105 -15.08 -7.69 16.27
C PRO A 105 -15.03 -6.94 14.94
N PHE A 106 -15.54 -7.60 13.89
CA PHE A 106 -15.76 -6.96 12.59
C PHE A 106 -17.04 -6.13 12.62
N LEU A 107 -16.94 -4.85 12.28
CA LEU A 107 -18.11 -3.98 12.13
C LEU A 107 -18.96 -4.49 10.95
N GLN A 108 -20.27 -4.56 11.10
CA GLN A 108 -21.15 -4.97 10.00
C GLN A 108 -21.38 -3.80 9.04
N ASP A 109 -22.02 -4.07 7.91
CA ASP A 109 -22.45 -3.01 6.99
C ASP A 109 -23.59 -2.21 7.65
N GLY A 110 -23.52 -0.88 7.62
CA GLY A 110 -24.53 -0.01 8.23
C GLY A 110 -24.02 1.35 8.68
N TYR A 111 -24.87 2.03 9.44
CA TYR A 111 -24.59 3.34 10.04
C TYR A 111 -24.13 3.20 11.48
N TYR A 112 -23.10 3.97 11.83
CA TYR A 112 -22.56 4.09 13.17
C TYR A 112 -22.48 5.56 13.57
N GLU A 113 -22.90 5.91 14.78
CA GLU A 113 -22.80 7.28 15.29
C GLU A 113 -21.33 7.62 15.63
N ALA A 114 -20.95 8.87 15.42
CA ALA A 114 -19.66 9.40 15.81
C ALA A 114 -19.48 9.35 17.33
N GLU A 115 -18.22 9.29 17.77
CA GLU A 115 -17.84 9.25 19.20
C GLU A 115 -18.39 8.02 19.95
N THR A 116 -18.77 6.96 19.23
CA THR A 116 -19.14 5.66 19.81
C THR A 116 -17.97 4.67 19.80
N GLU A 117 -18.11 3.58 20.54
CA GLU A 117 -17.14 2.47 20.52
C GLU A 117 -16.94 1.90 19.11
N ALA A 118 -18.01 1.81 18.31
CA ALA A 118 -17.92 1.35 16.93
C ALA A 118 -17.10 2.31 16.04
N TRP A 119 -17.23 3.62 16.25
CA TRP A 119 -16.40 4.60 15.57
C TRP A 119 -14.92 4.45 15.94
N LEU A 120 -14.61 4.33 17.24
CA LEU A 120 -13.24 4.11 17.71
C LEU A 120 -12.63 2.84 17.12
N LEU A 121 -13.46 1.80 16.96
CA LEU A 121 -13.05 0.55 16.34
C LEU A 121 -12.71 0.70 14.85
N TYR A 122 -13.51 1.48 14.14
CA TYR A 122 -13.25 1.82 12.76
C TYR A 122 -11.93 2.63 12.63
N GLU A 123 -11.75 3.66 13.44
CA GLU A 123 -10.52 4.48 13.44
C GLU A 123 -9.28 3.64 13.74
N TYR A 124 -9.41 2.69 14.67
CA TYR A 124 -8.37 1.71 14.95
C TYR A 124 -7.96 0.96 13.67
N TYR A 125 -8.91 0.45 12.88
CA TYR A 125 -8.59 -0.26 11.64
C TYR A 125 -7.94 0.64 10.58
N GLU A 126 -8.45 1.87 10.41
CA GLU A 126 -7.87 2.84 9.48
C GLU A 126 -6.43 3.20 9.85
N VAL A 127 -6.12 3.45 11.12
CA VAL A 127 -4.76 3.81 11.56
C VAL A 127 -3.73 2.75 11.15
N TYR A 128 -4.01 1.46 11.34
CA TYR A 128 -3.06 0.41 10.93
C TYR A 128 -2.82 0.40 9.42
N TYR A 129 -3.87 0.61 8.64
CA TYR A 129 -3.78 0.60 7.21
C TYR A 129 -3.11 1.87 6.65
N VAL A 130 -3.38 3.04 7.25
CA VAL A 130 -2.79 4.35 6.91
C VAL A 130 -1.34 4.50 7.38
N LEU A 131 -0.89 3.74 8.38
CA LEU A 131 0.54 3.73 8.79
C LEU A 131 1.42 2.89 7.85
N PHE A 132 0.85 1.94 7.13
CA PHE A 132 1.55 1.09 6.15
C PHE A 132 2.02 1.75 4.83
N PRO A 133 1.40 2.82 4.25
CA PRO A 133 1.71 3.34 2.91
C PRO A 133 2.84 4.40 2.86
N TYR A 134 3.06 5.21 3.90
CA TYR A 134 3.85 6.44 3.74
C TYR A 134 5.34 6.23 3.47
N PHE A 135 5.89 5.05 3.73
CA PHE A 135 7.27 4.70 3.39
C PHE A 135 7.37 3.58 2.33
N ALA A 136 6.24 3.01 1.93
CA ALA A 136 6.14 2.08 0.80
C ALA A 136 6.17 2.80 -0.55
N GLY A 137 6.02 4.13 -0.63
CA GLY A 137 5.99 4.87 -1.90
C GLY A 137 7.25 4.70 -2.77
N PHE A 138 8.42 4.52 -2.14
CA PHE A 138 9.65 4.19 -2.87
C PHE A 138 9.60 2.76 -3.43
N PHE A 139 9.04 1.82 -2.67
CA PHE A 139 8.95 0.41 -3.05
C PHE A 139 7.75 0.07 -3.92
N SER A 140 6.68 0.88 -3.91
CA SER A 140 5.49 0.67 -4.75
C SER A 140 5.77 0.85 -6.23
N VAL A 141 6.89 1.49 -6.58
CA VAL A 141 7.42 1.52 -7.94
C VAL A 141 7.87 0.12 -8.38
N PHE A 142 8.39 -0.68 -7.45
CA PHE A 142 8.98 -2.00 -7.71
C PHE A 142 8.05 -3.16 -7.33
N LEU A 143 7.12 -2.95 -6.40
CA LEU A 143 6.23 -3.97 -5.86
C LEU A 143 4.78 -3.56 -6.08
N ASP A 144 4.02 -4.46 -6.72
CA ASP A 144 2.57 -4.33 -6.86
C ASP A 144 1.94 -4.06 -5.47
N THR A 145 1.04 -3.07 -5.39
CA THR A 145 0.35 -2.73 -4.15
C THR A 145 -0.63 -3.82 -3.71
N ARG A 146 -0.93 -4.78 -4.58
CA ARG A 146 -1.88 -5.89 -4.35
C ARG A 146 -1.62 -6.74 -3.10
N PRO A 147 -0.41 -7.30 -2.82
CA PRO A 147 -0.20 -8.17 -1.66
C PRO A 147 -0.46 -7.44 -0.35
N ARG A 148 -0.19 -6.14 -0.30
CA ARG A 148 -0.52 -5.28 0.83
C ARG A 148 -2.03 -5.22 1.04
N HIS A 149 -2.79 -4.86 0.02
CA HIS A 149 -4.26 -4.77 0.12
C HIS A 149 -4.88 -6.10 0.57
N GLN A 150 -4.39 -7.22 0.02
CA GLN A 150 -4.82 -8.56 0.42
C GLN A 150 -4.47 -8.90 1.87
N ALA A 151 -3.28 -8.50 2.36
CA ALA A 151 -2.88 -8.73 3.75
C ALA A 151 -3.81 -8.05 4.78
N PHE A 152 -4.48 -6.96 4.37
CA PHE A 152 -5.47 -6.26 5.18
C PHE A 152 -6.94 -6.66 4.87
N GLY A 153 -7.16 -7.61 3.95
CA GLY A 153 -8.47 -8.25 3.75
C GLY A 153 -9.13 -8.00 2.40
N THR A 154 -8.52 -7.24 1.49
CA THR A 154 -9.09 -7.06 0.14
C THR A 154 -9.08 -8.36 -0.64
N LYS A 155 -10.19 -8.63 -1.34
CA LYS A 155 -10.25 -9.70 -2.33
C LYS A 155 -9.99 -9.09 -3.70
N VAL A 156 -8.84 -9.42 -4.30
CA VAL A 156 -8.42 -8.89 -5.61
C VAL A 156 -8.20 -10.05 -6.57
N GLY A 157 -8.91 -10.01 -7.71
CA GLY A 157 -8.78 -10.95 -8.82
C GLY A 157 -7.43 -10.94 -9.52
N ARG A 158 -7.23 -11.87 -10.45
CA ARG A 158 -6.01 -12.03 -11.25
C ARG A 158 -5.86 -10.87 -12.23
N SER A 159 -4.61 -10.54 -12.54
CA SER A 159 -4.26 -9.50 -13.52
C SER A 159 -4.89 -8.11 -13.25
N THR A 160 -5.36 -7.87 -12.03
CA THR A 160 -5.87 -6.58 -11.58
C THR A 160 -4.73 -5.72 -11.07
N ILE A 161 -4.66 -4.49 -11.57
CA ILE A 161 -3.64 -3.50 -11.22
C ILE A 161 -4.31 -2.35 -10.51
N VAL A 162 -4.09 -2.27 -9.20
CA VAL A 162 -4.47 -1.09 -8.39
C VAL A 162 -3.46 0.04 -8.59
N GLY A 163 -2.17 -0.29 -8.69
CA GLY A 163 -1.10 0.67 -9.01
C GLY A 163 -1.15 1.92 -8.12
N ASN A 164 -1.44 3.07 -8.74
CA ASN A 164 -1.54 4.38 -8.10
C ASN A 164 -2.95 4.73 -7.56
N GLY A 165 -3.89 3.77 -7.60
CA GLY A 165 -5.19 3.87 -6.94
C GLY A 165 -5.07 3.78 -5.41
N ARG A 166 -6.08 4.30 -4.72
CA ARG A 166 -6.20 4.33 -3.26
C ARG A 166 -7.41 3.53 -2.85
N LEU A 167 -7.18 2.38 -2.23
CA LEU A 167 -8.22 1.60 -1.57
C LEU A 167 -8.27 2.00 -0.10
N PHE A 168 -9.45 2.32 0.42
CA PHE A 168 -9.74 2.47 1.83
C PHE A 168 -10.63 1.31 2.29
N ASN A 169 -10.54 0.92 3.56
CA ASN A 169 -11.23 -0.27 4.10
C ASN A 169 -10.98 -1.52 3.24
N PRO A 170 -9.72 -1.98 3.15
CA PRO A 170 -9.36 -3.14 2.36
C PRO A 170 -10.25 -4.35 2.67
N GLU A 171 -10.62 -4.57 3.93
CA GLU A 171 -11.52 -5.63 4.40
C GLU A 171 -12.96 -5.56 3.86
N ARG A 172 -13.34 -4.44 3.24
CA ARG A 172 -14.64 -4.18 2.61
C ARG A 172 -14.54 -4.01 1.09
N THR A 173 -13.44 -4.43 0.49
CA THR A 173 -13.20 -4.24 -0.94
C THR A 173 -13.09 -5.59 -1.65
N ILE A 174 -13.90 -5.76 -2.69
CA ILE A 174 -13.91 -6.95 -3.56
C ILE A 174 -13.78 -6.48 -5.01
N ILE A 175 -12.73 -6.93 -5.69
CA ILE A 175 -12.40 -6.55 -7.06
C ILE A 175 -12.20 -7.82 -7.87
N GLY A 176 -12.87 -7.93 -9.02
CA GLY A 176 -12.72 -9.02 -9.98
C GLY A 176 -11.37 -9.04 -10.70
N ASP A 177 -11.31 -9.84 -11.76
CA ASP A 177 -10.13 -10.05 -12.59
C ASP A 177 -9.98 -8.92 -13.64
N ASN A 178 -8.75 -8.65 -14.06
CA ASN A 178 -8.40 -7.69 -15.13
C ASN A 178 -8.91 -6.26 -14.91
N CYS A 179 -8.92 -5.79 -13.67
CA CYS A 179 -9.34 -4.43 -13.34
C CYS A 179 -8.15 -3.47 -13.30
N PHE A 180 -8.35 -2.22 -13.73
CA PHE A 180 -7.29 -1.21 -13.79
C PHE A 180 -7.73 0.06 -13.09
N PHE A 181 -6.87 0.58 -12.21
CA PHE A 181 -7.14 1.83 -11.49
C PHE A 181 -6.22 2.94 -11.99
N GLY A 182 -6.84 4.03 -12.41
CA GLY A 182 -6.17 5.27 -12.77
C GLY A 182 -5.52 5.94 -11.55
N TYR A 183 -4.60 6.85 -11.83
CA TYR A 183 -3.90 7.60 -10.80
C TYR A 183 -4.88 8.28 -9.84
N ASN A 184 -4.67 8.10 -8.53
CA ASN A 184 -5.47 8.72 -7.47
C ASN A 184 -6.98 8.40 -7.55
N ALA A 185 -7.37 7.31 -8.24
CA ALA A 185 -8.70 6.75 -8.10
C ALA A 185 -8.91 6.28 -6.65
N ILE A 186 -10.03 6.64 -6.04
CA ILE A 186 -10.39 6.31 -4.67
C ILE A 186 -11.51 5.27 -4.69
N LEU A 187 -11.33 4.20 -3.94
CA LEU A 187 -12.38 3.26 -3.63
C LEU A 187 -12.50 3.17 -2.11
N SER A 188 -13.67 3.51 -1.58
CA SER A 188 -13.88 3.63 -0.14
C SER A 188 -15.01 2.73 0.35
N GLY A 189 -14.72 1.91 1.36
CA GLY A 189 -15.73 1.17 2.12
C GLY A 189 -16.38 1.99 3.23
N HIS A 190 -15.99 3.26 3.41
CA HIS A 190 -16.62 4.21 4.33
C HIS A 190 -16.97 5.57 3.71
N VAL A 191 -17.92 6.26 4.32
CA VAL A 191 -18.18 7.70 4.10
C VAL A 191 -18.77 8.32 5.37
N TYR A 192 -18.43 9.58 5.64
CA TYR A 192 -19.03 10.34 6.73
C TYR A 192 -20.25 11.11 6.25
N GLU A 193 -21.39 10.92 6.93
CA GLU A 193 -22.65 11.59 6.66
C GLU A 193 -23.16 12.28 7.91
N GLY A 194 -22.88 13.59 8.01
CA GLY A 194 -23.16 14.36 9.22
C GLY A 194 -22.32 13.84 10.39
N ARG A 195 -22.99 13.37 11.46
CA ARG A 195 -22.34 12.76 12.63
C ARG A 195 -22.31 11.24 12.57
N ARG A 196 -22.50 10.63 11.39
CA ARG A 196 -22.55 9.18 11.22
C ARG A 196 -21.49 8.70 10.24
N LEU A 197 -20.91 7.55 10.55
CA LEU A 197 -20.07 6.75 9.67
C LEU A 197 -20.96 5.73 8.97
N TYR A 198 -20.96 5.74 7.65
CA TYR A 198 -21.56 4.68 6.85
C TYR A 198 -20.48 3.73 6.36
N LEU A 199 -20.62 2.45 6.69
CA LEU A 199 -19.71 1.39 6.25
C LEU A 199 -20.46 0.41 5.36
N LYS A 200 -19.91 0.11 4.17
CA LYS A 200 -20.47 -0.95 3.33
C LYS A 200 -19.47 -1.48 2.32
N THR A 201 -19.57 -2.78 2.07
CA THR A 201 -18.72 -3.48 1.10
C THR A 201 -18.90 -2.92 -0.33
N VAL A 202 -17.79 -2.61 -0.99
CA VAL A 202 -17.75 -2.22 -2.41
C VAL A 202 -17.34 -3.42 -3.26
N ARG A 203 -18.04 -3.62 -4.39
CA ARG A 203 -17.82 -4.76 -5.29
C ARG A 203 -17.63 -4.29 -6.73
N LEU A 204 -16.53 -4.72 -7.35
CA LEU A 204 -16.27 -4.57 -8.78
C LEU A 204 -16.25 -5.95 -9.43
N GLY A 205 -16.93 -6.08 -10.56
CA GLY A 205 -16.84 -7.23 -11.45
C GLY A 205 -15.48 -7.32 -12.15
N ASN A 206 -15.44 -8.05 -13.25
CA ASN A 206 -14.26 -8.27 -14.07
C ASN A 206 -14.12 -7.19 -15.15
N ASN A 207 -12.90 -6.98 -15.63
CA ASN A 207 -12.57 -6.05 -16.72
C ASN A 207 -13.08 -4.62 -16.45
N VAL A 208 -13.02 -4.17 -15.19
CA VAL A 208 -13.44 -2.81 -14.80
C VAL A 208 -12.27 -1.85 -14.87
N THR A 209 -12.44 -0.76 -15.60
CA THR A 209 -11.47 0.36 -15.60
C THR A 209 -12.00 1.49 -14.74
N VAL A 210 -11.22 1.91 -13.75
CA VAL A 210 -11.53 3.05 -12.90
C VAL A 210 -10.66 4.23 -13.33
N GLY A 211 -11.26 5.27 -13.89
CA GLY A 211 -10.54 6.45 -14.37
C GLY A 211 -9.80 7.22 -13.27
N ALA A 212 -8.80 7.99 -13.67
CA ALA A 212 -8.01 8.80 -12.74
C ALA A 212 -8.88 9.75 -11.92
N ASN A 213 -8.56 9.91 -10.63
CA ASN A 213 -9.31 10.72 -9.66
C ASN A 213 -10.80 10.36 -9.50
N ALA A 214 -11.27 9.22 -10.04
CA ALA A 214 -12.63 8.78 -9.78
C ALA A 214 -12.80 8.39 -8.30
N VAL A 215 -13.98 8.62 -7.73
CA VAL A 215 -14.29 8.26 -6.33
C VAL A 215 -15.46 7.29 -6.31
N ILE A 216 -15.23 6.09 -5.80
CA ILE A 216 -16.25 5.06 -5.62
C ILE A 216 -16.62 4.99 -4.14
N LEU A 217 -17.87 5.31 -3.82
CA LEU A 217 -18.39 5.37 -2.45
C LEU A 217 -18.92 4.00 -1.95
N PRO A 218 -19.15 3.85 -0.63
CA PRO A 218 -19.47 2.57 -0.02
C PRO A 218 -20.74 1.93 -0.56
N GLY A 219 -20.75 0.60 -0.65
CA GLY A 219 -21.92 -0.14 -1.10
C GLY A 219 -22.13 -0.16 -2.61
N ALA A 220 -21.26 0.48 -3.39
CA ALA A 220 -21.32 0.41 -4.84
C ALA A 220 -21.12 -1.03 -5.34
N ASN A 221 -21.95 -1.45 -6.31
CA ASN A 221 -21.86 -2.72 -7.03
C ASN A 221 -21.67 -2.43 -8.52
N ILE A 222 -20.47 -2.66 -9.03
CA ILE A 222 -20.09 -2.38 -10.41
C ILE A 222 -20.04 -3.71 -11.17
N GLY A 223 -20.81 -3.83 -12.25
CA GLY A 223 -20.83 -4.99 -13.12
C GLY A 223 -19.54 -5.19 -13.91
N ASP A 224 -19.53 -6.21 -14.78
CA ASP A 224 -18.39 -6.55 -15.62
C ASP A 224 -18.24 -5.57 -16.80
N ASN A 225 -17.03 -5.43 -17.33
CA ASN A 225 -16.72 -4.61 -18.51
C ASN A 225 -17.15 -3.13 -18.37
N VAL A 226 -17.10 -2.59 -17.15
CA VAL A 226 -17.48 -1.20 -16.87
C VAL A 226 -16.29 -0.26 -16.94
N ILE A 227 -16.49 0.93 -17.52
CA ILE A 227 -15.53 2.03 -17.44
C ILE A 227 -16.10 3.12 -16.54
N ILE A 228 -15.46 3.38 -15.41
CA ILE A 228 -15.73 4.56 -14.58
C ILE A 228 -14.90 5.71 -15.12
N GLY A 229 -15.54 6.79 -15.54
CA GLY A 229 -14.85 7.95 -16.09
C GLY A 229 -13.94 8.65 -15.07
N ALA A 230 -12.90 9.31 -15.57
CA ALA A 230 -12.00 10.12 -14.74
C ALA A 230 -12.74 11.30 -14.09
N ASN A 231 -12.33 11.68 -12.87
CA ASN A 231 -12.96 12.72 -12.05
C ASN A 231 -14.47 12.53 -11.79
N THR A 232 -14.98 11.30 -11.88
CA THR A 232 -16.39 11.00 -11.59
C THR A 232 -16.57 10.50 -10.16
N VAL A 233 -17.79 10.64 -9.63
CA VAL A 233 -18.18 10.02 -8.36
C VAL A 233 -19.21 8.95 -8.65
N VAL A 234 -19.01 7.75 -8.11
CA VAL A 234 -20.03 6.71 -8.00
C VAL A 234 -20.66 6.85 -6.63
N PRO A 235 -21.94 7.26 -6.52
CA PRO A 235 -22.60 7.45 -5.23
C PRO A 235 -22.67 6.16 -4.43
N LYS A 236 -22.83 6.29 -3.11
CA LYS A 236 -23.04 5.14 -2.22
C LYS A 236 -24.23 4.29 -2.70
N ASP A 237 -24.16 2.99 -2.47
CA ASP A 237 -25.24 2.04 -2.81
C ASP A 237 -25.66 2.03 -4.30
N THR A 238 -24.82 2.56 -5.19
CA THR A 238 -25.11 2.60 -6.62
C THR A 238 -24.79 1.25 -7.25
N THR A 239 -25.72 0.72 -8.04
CA THR A 239 -25.49 -0.43 -8.91
C THR A 239 -25.26 0.06 -10.34
N ILE A 240 -24.08 -0.23 -10.90
CA ILE A 240 -23.74 0.09 -12.28
C ILE A 240 -23.82 -1.21 -13.10
N PRO A 241 -24.68 -1.27 -14.13
CA PRO A 241 -24.84 -2.48 -14.94
C PRO A 241 -23.60 -2.76 -15.79
N SER A 242 -23.37 -4.03 -16.09
CA SER A 242 -22.26 -4.47 -16.95
C SER A 242 -22.31 -3.84 -18.35
N ASN A 243 -21.16 -3.77 -19.03
CA ASN A 243 -21.01 -3.21 -20.37
C ASN A 243 -21.45 -1.75 -20.49
N THR A 244 -21.14 -0.94 -19.47
CA THR A 244 -21.46 0.49 -19.47
C THR A 244 -20.25 1.37 -19.16
N ILE A 245 -20.39 2.65 -19.47
CA ILE A 245 -19.48 3.71 -19.12
C ILE A 245 -20.20 4.61 -18.12
N TRP A 246 -19.66 4.76 -16.91
CA TRP A 246 -20.17 5.68 -15.91
C TRP A 246 -19.50 7.04 -16.03
N VAL A 247 -20.26 8.04 -16.48
CA VAL A 247 -19.79 9.43 -16.59
C VAL A 247 -20.92 10.37 -16.20
N HIS A 248 -20.58 11.48 -15.52
CA HIS A 248 -21.55 12.51 -15.13
C HIS A 248 -22.80 11.96 -14.39
N GLY A 249 -22.61 10.92 -13.57
CA GLY A 249 -23.70 10.32 -12.79
C GLY A 249 -24.65 9.42 -13.58
N LYS A 250 -24.29 9.02 -14.81
CA LYS A 250 -25.11 8.17 -15.68
C LYS A 250 -24.30 6.99 -16.21
N ALA A 251 -24.95 5.84 -16.30
CA ALA A 251 -24.45 4.69 -17.04
C ALA A 251 -24.86 4.82 -18.51
N ILE A 252 -23.88 4.86 -19.41
CA ILE A 252 -24.06 4.91 -20.86
C ILE A 252 -23.66 3.54 -21.42
N PRO A 253 -24.46 2.90 -22.29
CA PRO A 253 -24.07 1.64 -22.92
C PRO A 253 -22.73 1.78 -23.64
N ARG A 254 -21.85 0.80 -23.47
CA ARG A 254 -20.56 0.75 -24.18
C ARG A 254 -20.83 0.44 -25.66
N GLY A 255 -20.21 1.20 -26.55
CA GLY A 255 -20.21 0.89 -27.98
C GLY A 255 -19.43 -0.40 -28.28
N PRO A 256 -19.50 -0.90 -29.53
CA PRO A 256 -18.68 -2.03 -29.94
C PRO A 256 -17.19 -1.71 -29.72
N GLU A 257 -16.43 -2.72 -29.31
CA GLU A 257 -14.99 -2.61 -29.11
C GLU A 257 -14.33 -2.26 -30.45
N SER A 258 -13.56 -1.18 -30.50
CA SER A 258 -12.86 -0.76 -31.72
C SER A 258 -11.71 -1.73 -31.99
N LYS A 259 -11.69 -2.34 -33.17
CA LYS A 259 -10.73 -3.41 -33.54
C LYS A 259 -9.30 -2.94 -33.79
N GLU A 260 -9.01 -1.64 -33.75
CA GLU A 260 -7.67 -1.11 -34.02
C GLU A 260 -7.05 -0.54 -32.75
N GLU A 261 -6.52 -1.41 -31.89
CA GLU A 261 -5.51 -1.01 -30.92
C GLU A 261 -4.14 -1.08 -31.60
N ILE A 262 -3.49 0.07 -31.79
CA ILE A 262 -2.11 0.12 -32.24
C ILE A 262 -1.24 -0.39 -31.09
N LEU A 263 -0.91 -1.68 -31.10
CA LEU A 263 0.00 -2.28 -30.14
C LEU A 263 1.42 -1.76 -30.40
N HIS A 264 1.90 -0.89 -29.51
CA HIS A 264 3.27 -0.43 -29.54
C HIS A 264 4.23 -1.60 -29.29
N GLN A 265 5.34 -1.65 -30.04
CA GLN A 265 6.35 -2.68 -29.89
C GLN A 265 6.89 -2.69 -28.45
N PRO A 266 7.02 -3.88 -27.83
CA PRO A 266 7.71 -3.99 -26.55
C PRO A 266 9.14 -3.46 -26.70
N ILE A 267 9.58 -2.62 -25.76
CA ILE A 267 10.94 -2.08 -25.78
C ILE A 267 11.94 -3.25 -25.68
N GLY A 268 12.74 -3.46 -26.73
CA GLY A 268 13.72 -4.56 -26.80
C GLY A 268 13.11 -5.94 -27.05
N GLY A 269 11.81 -6.04 -27.33
CA GLY A 269 11.17 -7.27 -27.79
C GLY A 269 11.23 -7.44 -29.31
N PRO A 270 10.84 -8.61 -29.85
CA PRO A 270 10.64 -8.76 -31.28
C PRO A 270 9.57 -7.76 -31.79
N PRO A 271 9.61 -7.38 -33.08
CA PRO A 271 8.62 -6.48 -33.66
C PRO A 271 7.20 -6.99 -33.38
N SER A 272 6.29 -6.08 -33.03
CA SER A 272 4.89 -6.44 -32.79
C SER A 272 4.31 -7.01 -34.08
N LEU A 273 3.67 -8.17 -33.94
CA LEU A 273 2.85 -8.76 -35.00
C LEU A 273 1.77 -7.74 -35.37
N THR A 274 1.69 -7.42 -36.64
CA THR A 274 0.65 -6.52 -37.17
C THR A 274 -0.69 -7.23 -37.10
N SER A 275 -1.81 -6.50 -37.21
CA SER A 275 -3.15 -7.10 -37.24
C SER A 275 -3.33 -8.14 -38.37
N GLU A 276 -2.44 -8.15 -39.37
CA GLU A 276 -2.41 -9.13 -40.48
C GLU A 276 -1.72 -10.45 -40.09
N ASP A 277 -0.92 -10.46 -39.02
CA ASP A 277 -0.17 -11.63 -38.56
C ASP A 277 -0.97 -12.50 -37.56
N HIS A 278 -2.19 -12.08 -37.21
CA HIS A 278 -3.18 -12.95 -36.56
C HIS A 278 -3.74 -13.94 -37.58
N VAL A 279 -2.89 -14.88 -38.01
CA VAL A 279 -3.33 -16.09 -38.68
C VAL A 279 -4.20 -16.86 -37.70
N ASP A 280 -5.44 -17.10 -38.11
CA ASP A 280 -6.46 -17.92 -37.44
C ASP A 280 -5.86 -19.01 -36.54
N THR A 281 -5.90 -18.79 -35.23
CA THR A 281 -5.92 -19.93 -34.32
C THR A 281 -7.21 -20.70 -34.63
N PRO A 282 -7.14 -21.96 -35.07
CA PRO A 282 -8.34 -22.72 -35.38
C PRO A 282 -9.20 -22.81 -34.11
N GLU A 283 -10.47 -22.40 -34.21
CA GLU A 283 -11.50 -22.85 -33.30
C GLU A 283 -11.61 -24.37 -33.43
N ASN A 284 -10.78 -25.12 -32.71
CA ASN A 284 -11.07 -26.51 -32.32
C ASN A 284 -10.09 -26.92 -31.24
N GLY A 285 -10.63 -27.19 -30.05
CA GLY A 285 -9.86 -27.60 -28.90
C GLY A 285 -9.25 -28.98 -29.10
N GLU A 286 -7.94 -29.08 -28.93
CA GLU A 286 -7.31 -30.28 -28.42
C GLU A 286 -6.27 -29.89 -27.36
N ARG A 287 -6.48 -30.44 -26.17
CA ARG A 287 -5.53 -30.43 -25.06
C ARG A 287 -4.38 -31.38 -25.42
N LEU A 288 -3.15 -30.96 -25.15
CA LEU A 288 -2.08 -31.83 -24.69
C LEU A 288 -1.42 -31.19 -23.46
#